data_AF-A0AAJ7T774-F1
#
_entry.id   AF-A0AAJ7T774-F1
#
_cell.length_a   1.000
_cell.length_b   1.000
_cell.length_c   1.000
_cell.angle_alpha   90.00
_cell.angle_beta   90.00
_cell.angle_gamma   90.00
#
_symmetry.space_group_name_H-M   'P 1'
#
loop_
_entity.id
_entity.type
_entity.pdbx_description
1 polymer ?
#
loop_
_entity_poly.entity_id
_entity_poly.type
_entity_poly.pdbx_seq_one_letter_code
_entity_poly.pdbx_strand_id
1 'polypeptide(L)'
;MNGFSTEEDSRDGPLGQTCCLIDDGERCGRPAGNASFSKRIQKSISQKKLKLDIDRSVRHLYICDFHKNFIQSVRNKRKRKGSDDEGGDSPDHDLESPEVDLFQLQVNTLRRYKRHYKLQTRPGLNKAQLAETISRHFRTIPVSEKDTLTYFIYMVKNNKSKLDQKPETVTG
;
A
#
# COMPACT_ATOMS: atom_id res chain seq x y z
N MET A 1 49.81 15.04 40.95
CA MET A 1 48.47 15.11 40.35
C MET A 1 48.59 15.63 38.92
N ASN A 2 48.54 14.75 37.93
CA ASN A 2 48.35 15.12 36.54
C ASN A 2 47.06 14.44 36.07
N GLY A 3 45.99 15.22 35.97
CA GLY A 3 44.74 14.82 35.34
C GLY A 3 44.93 14.80 33.83
N PHE A 4 44.85 13.62 33.24
CA PHE A 4 44.70 13.47 31.81
C PHE A 4 43.22 13.17 31.57
N SER A 5 42.46 14.21 31.20
CA SER A 5 41.09 14.07 30.74
C SER A 5 41.09 13.19 29.49
N THR A 6 40.36 12.08 29.54
CA THR A 6 40.03 11.28 28.37
C THR A 6 39.18 12.13 27.45
N GLU A 7 39.77 12.67 26.39
CA GLU A 7 39.03 13.12 25.23
C GLU A 7 38.37 11.89 24.59
N GLU A 8 37.04 11.87 24.64
CA GLU A 8 36.20 10.80 24.12
C GLU A 8 36.32 10.76 22.59
N ASP A 9 37.02 9.71 22.10
CA ASP A 9 37.17 9.33 20.70
C ASP A 9 35.79 9.24 20.02
N SER A 10 35.59 10.12 19.06
CA SER A 10 34.35 10.39 18.33
C SER A 10 33.90 9.20 17.48
N ARG A 11 33.16 8.27 18.09
CA ARG A 11 32.50 7.17 17.41
C ARG A 11 30.98 7.30 17.47
N ASP A 12 30.46 8.38 16.90
CA ASP A 12 29.02 8.50 16.62
C ASP A 12 28.79 8.55 15.11
N GLY A 13 27.98 7.62 14.61
CA GLY A 13 27.26 7.81 13.34
C GLY A 13 26.34 9.04 13.44
N PRO A 14 25.53 9.37 12.42
CA PRO A 14 24.71 10.59 12.43
C PRO A 14 23.49 10.46 13.38
N LEU A 15 23.77 10.38 14.68
CA LEU A 15 22.82 10.32 15.78
C LEU A 15 22.71 11.75 16.33
N GLY A 16 21.57 12.40 16.09
CA GLY A 16 21.29 13.76 16.59
C GLY A 16 21.01 14.83 15.53
N GLN A 17 21.02 14.48 14.24
CA GLN A 17 20.63 15.40 13.18
C GLN A 17 19.12 15.69 13.23
N THR A 18 18.73 16.97 13.16
CA THR A 18 17.33 17.43 13.18
C THR A 18 16.83 17.69 11.76
N CYS A 19 15.55 17.44 11.51
CA CYS A 19 14.95 17.59 10.18
C CYS A 19 15.31 18.92 9.51
N CYS A 20 15.74 18.88 8.24
CA CYS A 20 16.16 20.07 7.50
C CYS A 20 15.01 20.97 6.99
N LEU A 21 13.78 20.79 7.49
CA LEU A 21 12.59 21.48 7.00
C LEU A 21 12.09 22.54 7.98
N ILE A 22 11.56 23.62 7.42
CA ILE A 22 10.83 24.69 8.10
C ILE A 22 9.36 24.55 7.71
N ASP A 23 8.47 24.45 8.69
CA ASP A 23 7.02 24.34 8.50
C ASP A 23 6.34 25.63 8.98
N ASP A 24 5.69 26.34 8.04
CA ASP A 24 5.04 27.65 8.27
C ASP A 24 5.91 28.67 9.03
N GLY A 25 7.22 28.66 8.76
CA GLY A 25 8.20 29.56 9.39
C GLY A 25 8.86 29.00 10.65
N GLU A 26 8.42 27.85 11.18
CA GLU A 26 9.03 27.20 12.34
C GLU A 26 9.98 26.05 11.94
N ARG A 27 11.18 26.04 12.51
CA ARG A 27 12.16 24.98 12.26
C ARG A 27 11.71 23.67 12.90
N CYS A 28 11.72 22.59 12.12
CA CYS A 28 11.36 21.27 12.62
C CYS A 28 12.42 20.73 13.60
N GLY A 29 12.06 20.56 14.87
CA GLY A 29 12.93 19.98 15.91
C GLY A 29 12.96 18.44 15.95
N ARG A 30 12.24 17.75 15.06
CA ARG A 30 12.17 16.28 15.06
C ARG A 30 13.48 15.66 14.57
N PRO A 31 13.88 14.47 15.07
CA PRO A 31 15.06 13.78 14.57
C PRO A 31 14.90 13.45 13.09
N ALA A 32 15.96 13.69 12.32
CA ALA A 32 16.02 13.35 10.92
C ALA A 32 16.07 11.83 10.77
N GLY A 33 15.30 11.29 9.82
CA GLY A 33 15.34 9.87 9.47
C GLY A 33 16.24 9.63 8.25
N ASN A 34 16.09 8.46 7.63
CA ASN A 34 16.89 8.07 6.46
C ASN A 34 16.43 8.73 5.14
N ALA A 35 15.28 9.41 5.15
CA ALA A 35 14.76 10.08 3.96
C ALA A 35 15.45 11.43 3.75
N SER A 36 15.74 11.79 2.50
CA SER A 36 16.37 13.06 2.16
C SER A 36 15.50 13.92 1.25
N PHE A 37 15.61 15.22 1.42
CA PHE A 37 15.04 16.25 0.58
C PHE A 37 15.69 16.20 -0.79
N SER A 38 14.94 15.69 -1.77
CA SER A 38 15.37 15.58 -3.16
C SER A 38 14.61 16.54 -4.06
N LYS A 39 15.08 16.75 -5.30
CA LYS A 39 14.36 17.51 -6.34
C LYS A 39 12.92 17.01 -6.55
N ARG A 40 12.66 15.72 -6.29
CA ARG A 40 11.32 15.12 -6.35
C ARG A 40 10.42 15.62 -5.23
N ILE A 41 10.94 15.71 -4.00
CA ILE A 41 10.23 16.24 -2.84
C ILE A 41 9.94 17.73 -3.04
N GLN A 42 10.94 18.50 -3.50
CA GLN A 42 10.76 19.91 -3.83
C GLN A 42 9.61 20.14 -4.82
N LYS A 43 9.57 19.36 -5.92
CA LYS A 43 8.44 19.41 -6.87
C LYS A 43 7.09 19.10 -6.22
N SER A 44 7.04 18.12 -5.31
CA SER A 44 5.80 17.73 -4.62
C SER A 44 5.27 18.83 -3.71
N ILE A 45 6.17 19.50 -2.97
CA ILE A 45 5.87 20.65 -2.11
C ILE A 45 5.32 21.80 -2.96
N SER A 46 6.03 22.19 -4.04
CA SER A 46 5.60 23.27 -4.92
C SER A 46 4.26 22.99 -5.62
N GLN A 47 4.05 21.77 -6.14
CA GLN A 47 2.80 21.40 -6.83
C GLN A 47 1.57 21.43 -5.91
N LYS A 48 1.76 21.19 -4.62
CA LYS A 48 0.67 21.16 -3.64
C LYS A 48 0.59 22.41 -2.77
N LYS A 49 1.48 23.38 -3.03
CA LYS A 49 1.57 24.64 -2.27
C LYS A 49 1.69 24.38 -0.76
N LEU A 50 2.47 23.36 -0.38
CA LEU A 50 2.77 23.13 1.04
C LEU A 50 3.73 24.22 1.51
N LYS A 51 3.53 24.72 2.72
CA LYS A 51 4.38 25.74 3.35
C LYS A 51 5.62 25.10 4.00
N LEU A 52 6.36 24.32 3.22
CA LEU A 52 7.57 23.65 3.66
C LEU A 52 8.78 24.22 2.92
N ASP A 53 9.69 24.82 3.66
CA ASP A 53 10.95 25.36 3.15
C ASP A 53 12.14 24.58 3.69
N ILE A 54 13.31 24.73 3.06
CA ILE A 54 14.55 24.09 3.51
C ILE A 54 15.35 25.04 4.40
N ASP A 55 15.79 24.55 5.55
CA ASP A 55 16.68 25.28 6.44
C ASP A 55 18.12 25.21 5.90
N ARG A 56 18.61 26.33 5.35
CA ARG A 56 19.96 26.43 4.80
C ARG A 56 21.06 26.45 5.86
N SER A 57 20.71 26.61 7.14
CA SER A 57 21.68 26.51 8.24
C SER A 57 22.09 25.06 8.54
N VAL A 58 21.28 24.09 8.12
CA VAL A 58 21.52 22.67 8.30
C VAL A 58 22.42 22.16 7.18
N ARG A 59 23.55 21.52 7.54
CA ARG A 59 24.53 20.99 6.57
C ARG A 59 24.12 19.68 5.88
N HIS A 60 22.89 19.22 6.11
CA HIS A 60 22.34 17.98 5.55
C HIS A 60 20.95 18.19 4.95
N LEU A 61 20.53 17.23 4.13
CA LEU A 61 19.23 17.24 3.47
C LEU A 61 18.25 16.23 4.07
N TYR A 62 18.56 15.57 5.18
CA TYR A 62 17.67 14.59 5.81
C TYR A 62 16.40 15.22 6.43
N ILE A 63 15.28 14.51 6.27
CA ILE A 63 13.95 14.88 6.78
C ILE A 63 13.46 13.86 7.82
N CYS A 64 12.64 14.28 8.77
CA CYS A 64 12.03 13.37 9.74
C CYS A 64 10.97 12.47 9.10
N ASP A 65 10.67 11.35 9.74
CA ASP A 65 9.63 10.43 9.26
C ASP A 65 8.23 11.06 9.22
N PHE A 66 7.96 12.01 10.11
CA PHE A 66 6.72 12.79 10.09
C PHE A 66 6.56 13.55 8.77
N HIS A 67 7.54 14.38 8.39
CA HIS A 67 7.47 15.15 7.15
C HIS A 67 7.54 14.26 5.92
N LYS A 68 8.31 13.18 5.96
CA LYS A 68 8.32 12.15 4.92
C LYS A 68 6.92 11.59 4.69
N ASN A 69 6.18 11.25 5.75
CA ASN A 69 4.85 10.68 5.65
C ASN A 69 3.81 11.73 5.27
N PHE A 70 3.92 12.95 5.79
CA PHE A 70 3.06 14.08 5.42
C PHE A 70 3.18 14.43 3.93
N ILE A 71 4.40 14.55 3.40
CA ILE A 71 4.64 14.84 1.97
C ILE A 71 4.14 13.68 1.09
N GLN A 72 4.18 12.44 1.57
CA GLN A 72 3.64 11.28 0.87
C GLN A 72 2.11 11.20 0.93
N SER A 73 1.49 11.45 2.08
CA SER A 73 0.03 11.37 2.26
C SER A 73 -0.67 12.37 1.38
N VAL A 74 -0.14 13.60 1.30
CA VAL A 74 -0.67 14.59 0.38
C VAL A 74 -0.52 14.15 -1.07
N ARG A 75 0.55 13.42 -1.46
CA ARG A 75 0.76 12.86 -2.82
C ARG A 75 -0.34 11.90 -3.23
N ASN A 76 -0.78 11.03 -2.32
CA ASN A 76 -1.76 9.99 -2.60
C ASN A 76 -3.21 10.52 -2.71
N LYS A 77 -3.50 11.72 -2.19
CA LYS A 77 -4.85 12.33 -2.20
C LYS A 77 -5.37 12.79 -3.59
N ARG A 78 -4.69 12.46 -4.70
CA ARG A 78 -5.15 12.79 -6.07
C ARG A 78 -5.17 11.58 -7.01
N LYS A 79 -6.20 10.74 -6.87
CA LYS A 79 -6.78 9.87 -7.91
C LYS A 79 -8.14 9.40 -7.35
N ARG A 80 -9.33 9.76 -7.84
CA ARG A 80 -9.82 10.41 -9.07
C ARG A 80 -11.13 11.15 -8.72
N LYS A 81 -11.38 12.35 -9.26
CA LYS A 81 -12.72 12.98 -9.26
C LYS A 81 -13.13 13.13 -10.73
N GLY A 82 -14.10 12.34 -11.15
CA GLY A 82 -14.88 12.51 -12.36
C GLY A 82 -16.34 12.25 -11.98
N SER A 83 -17.19 13.24 -12.26
CA SER A 83 -18.67 13.29 -12.20
C SER A 83 -19.39 12.95 -10.88
N ASP A 84 -19.96 14.00 -10.30
CA ASP A 84 -21.34 14.20 -9.79
C ASP A 84 -21.92 13.38 -8.62
N ASP A 85 -22.26 14.15 -7.57
CA ASP A 85 -23.42 14.09 -6.66
C ASP A 85 -23.84 12.77 -5.98
N GLU A 86 -23.39 12.54 -4.73
CA GLU A 86 -24.25 12.47 -3.54
C GLU A 86 -23.36 12.27 -2.29
N GLY A 87 -23.75 12.90 -1.19
CA GLY A 87 -23.03 12.91 0.07
C GLY A 87 -22.94 11.53 0.70
N GLY A 88 -21.71 11.10 1.00
CA GLY A 88 -21.43 9.94 1.82
C GLY A 88 -20.20 10.23 2.67
N ASP A 89 -20.44 10.63 3.91
CA ASP A 89 -19.52 10.44 5.02
C ASP A 89 -19.02 8.98 4.98
N SER A 90 -17.74 8.77 4.68
CA SER A 90 -17.13 7.45 4.78
C SER A 90 -16.13 7.53 5.92
N PRO A 91 -16.44 6.92 7.09
CA PRO A 91 -15.52 6.91 8.21
C PRO A 91 -14.24 6.17 7.81
N ASP A 92 -13.13 6.60 8.41
CA ASP A 92 -11.81 5.97 8.36
C ASP A 92 -11.83 4.45 8.56
N HIS A 93 -12.17 3.68 7.51
CA HIS A 93 -12.00 2.23 7.44
C HIS A 93 -10.61 1.83 6.91
N ASP A 94 -9.62 2.71 7.01
CA ASP A 94 -8.20 2.42 6.75
C ASP A 94 -7.50 1.71 7.93
N LEU A 95 -8.26 1.32 8.97
CA LEU A 95 -7.82 0.32 9.95
C LEU A 95 -8.16 -1.07 9.42
N GLU A 96 -7.24 -1.59 8.59
CA GLU A 96 -6.98 -3.01 8.37
C GLU A 96 -8.18 -3.86 7.91
N SER A 97 -8.68 -3.61 6.70
CA SER A 97 -9.41 -4.67 5.99
C SER A 97 -8.46 -5.84 5.77
N PRO A 98 -8.78 -7.06 6.26
CA PRO A 98 -7.87 -8.21 6.18
C PRO A 98 -7.50 -8.49 4.72
N GLU A 99 -6.20 -8.54 4.43
CA GLU A 99 -5.73 -8.87 3.09
C GLU A 99 -5.93 -10.35 2.81
N VAL A 100 -6.66 -10.66 1.74
CA VAL A 100 -6.87 -12.04 1.30
C VAL A 100 -5.58 -12.56 0.66
N ASP A 101 -4.90 -13.48 1.33
CA ASP A 101 -3.70 -14.14 0.81
C ASP A 101 -4.07 -15.30 -0.16
N LEU A 102 -4.16 -14.97 -1.45
CA LEU A 102 -4.43 -15.95 -2.50
C LEU A 102 -3.24 -16.89 -2.77
N PHE A 103 -2.04 -16.62 -2.25
CA PHE A 103 -0.90 -17.51 -2.41
C PHE A 103 -1.08 -18.83 -1.63
N GLN A 104 -1.90 -18.83 -0.58
CA GLN A 104 -2.23 -20.04 0.20
C GLN A 104 -3.05 -21.05 -0.60
N LEU A 105 -3.78 -20.60 -1.64
CA LEU A 105 -4.57 -21.49 -2.49
C LEU A 105 -3.68 -22.45 -3.31
N GLN A 106 -4.24 -23.61 -3.63
CA GLN A 106 -3.60 -24.56 -4.53
C GLN A 106 -3.46 -23.98 -5.95
N VAL A 107 -2.37 -24.34 -6.64
CA VAL A 107 -2.09 -23.88 -8.02
C VAL A 107 -3.25 -24.21 -8.97
N ASN A 108 -3.91 -25.35 -8.77
CA ASN A 108 -5.06 -25.77 -9.59
C ASN A 108 -6.27 -24.84 -9.40
N THR A 109 -6.53 -24.39 -8.18
CA THR A 109 -7.58 -23.40 -7.88
C THR A 109 -7.29 -22.06 -8.52
N LEU A 110 -6.04 -21.59 -8.43
CA LEU A 110 -5.60 -20.36 -9.10
C LEU A 110 -5.75 -20.46 -10.63
N ARG A 111 -5.34 -21.59 -11.22
CA ARG A 111 -5.51 -21.85 -12.67
C ARG A 111 -6.98 -21.92 -13.07
N ARG A 112 -7.84 -22.53 -12.23
CA ARG A 112 -9.29 -22.60 -12.43
C ARG A 112 -9.91 -21.21 -12.43
N TYR A 113 -9.55 -20.37 -11.46
CA TYR A 113 -9.98 -18.98 -11.41
C TYR A 113 -9.59 -18.22 -12.68
N LYS A 114 -8.30 -18.28 -13.07
CA LYS A 114 -7.79 -17.65 -14.29
C LYS A 114 -8.59 -18.08 -15.52
N ARG A 115 -8.90 -19.38 -15.66
CA ARG A 115 -9.67 -19.93 -16.79
C ARG A 115 -11.11 -19.41 -16.78
N HIS A 116 -11.75 -19.39 -15.61
CA HIS A 116 -13.14 -18.95 -15.46
C HIS A 116 -13.31 -17.48 -15.87
N TYR A 117 -12.44 -16.60 -15.39
CA TYR A 117 -12.45 -15.17 -15.74
C TYR A 117 -11.67 -14.83 -17.02
N LYS A 118 -11.15 -15.85 -17.71
CA LYS A 118 -10.40 -15.72 -18.97
C LYS A 118 -9.27 -14.66 -18.90
N LEU A 119 -8.54 -14.62 -17.77
CA LEU A 119 -7.50 -13.62 -17.56
C LEU A 119 -6.34 -13.83 -18.54
N GLN A 120 -6.02 -12.80 -19.31
CA GLN A 120 -4.88 -12.82 -20.23
C GLN A 120 -3.58 -12.71 -19.46
N THR A 121 -2.67 -13.66 -19.66
CA THR A 121 -1.32 -13.60 -19.09
C THR A 121 -0.30 -14.20 -20.04
N ARG A 122 0.97 -13.87 -19.83
CA ARG A 122 2.09 -14.54 -20.50
C ARG A 122 2.15 -16.03 -20.10
N PRO A 123 2.62 -16.92 -20.99
CA PRO A 123 2.88 -18.32 -20.64
C PRO A 123 4.01 -18.43 -19.61
N GLY A 124 4.07 -19.54 -18.86
CA GLY A 124 5.17 -19.83 -17.93
C GLY A 124 5.12 -19.13 -16.57
N LEU A 125 3.99 -18.54 -16.16
CA LEU A 125 3.87 -17.94 -14.83
C LEU A 125 4.05 -18.96 -13.71
N ASN A 126 4.85 -18.58 -12.70
CA ASN A 126 4.97 -19.33 -11.45
C ASN A 126 3.77 -19.05 -10.52
N LYS A 127 3.69 -19.78 -9.40
CA LYS A 127 2.56 -19.68 -8.45
C LYS A 127 2.38 -18.26 -7.90
N ALA A 128 3.48 -17.61 -7.50
CA ALA A 128 3.45 -16.28 -6.90
C ALA A 128 2.91 -15.24 -7.89
N GLN A 129 3.44 -15.25 -9.12
CA GLN A 129 2.99 -14.33 -10.18
C GLN A 129 1.52 -14.57 -10.56
N LEU A 130 1.08 -15.84 -10.57
CA LEU A 130 -0.31 -16.18 -10.83
C LEU A 130 -1.23 -15.66 -9.71
N ALA A 131 -0.84 -15.84 -8.45
CA ALA A 131 -1.57 -15.34 -7.29
C ALA A 131 -1.67 -13.80 -7.31
N GLU A 132 -0.58 -13.10 -7.62
CA GLU A 132 -0.58 -11.63 -7.71
C GLU A 132 -1.53 -11.13 -8.82
N THR A 133 -1.45 -11.75 -10.00
CA THR A 133 -2.33 -11.42 -11.12
C THR A 133 -3.80 -11.59 -10.75
N ILE A 134 -4.14 -12.70 -10.09
CA ILE A 134 -5.48 -13.01 -9.64
C ILE A 134 -5.93 -12.03 -8.54
N SER A 135 -5.05 -11.70 -7.59
CA SER A 135 -5.34 -10.75 -6.50
C SER A 135 -5.76 -9.39 -7.04
N ARG A 136 -5.06 -8.91 -8.07
CA ARG A 136 -5.40 -7.65 -8.76
C ARG A 136 -6.79 -7.70 -9.39
N HIS A 137 -7.14 -8.79 -10.06
CA HIS A 137 -8.45 -8.96 -10.69
C HIS A 137 -9.57 -9.16 -9.66
N PHE A 138 -9.30 -9.91 -8.58
CA PHE A 138 -10.28 -10.21 -7.55
C PHE A 138 -10.86 -8.94 -6.91
N ARG A 139 -10.02 -7.92 -6.70
CA ARG A 139 -10.43 -6.59 -6.20
C ARG A 139 -11.32 -5.79 -7.17
N THR A 140 -11.42 -6.21 -8.42
CA THR A 140 -12.23 -5.54 -9.46
C THR A 140 -13.55 -6.24 -9.74
N ILE A 141 -13.82 -7.39 -9.09
CA ILE A 141 -15.06 -8.12 -9.32
C ILE A 141 -16.23 -7.31 -8.73
N PRO A 142 -17.27 -6.99 -9.53
CA PRO A 142 -18.48 -6.40 -9.00
C PRO A 142 -19.24 -7.44 -8.18
N VAL A 143 -19.73 -7.04 -7.01
CA VAL A 143 -20.48 -7.91 -6.10
C VAL A 143 -21.87 -7.33 -5.88
N SER A 144 -22.91 -8.07 -6.29
CA SER A 144 -24.28 -7.83 -5.85
C SER A 144 -24.46 -8.56 -4.52
N GLU A 145 -24.58 -7.83 -3.41
CA GLU A 145 -24.61 -8.42 -2.07
C GLU A 145 -25.76 -9.41 -1.92
N LYS A 146 -26.99 -8.99 -2.29
CA LYS A 146 -28.19 -9.81 -2.21
C LYS A 146 -28.04 -11.13 -2.96
N ASP A 147 -27.58 -11.09 -4.21
CA ASP A 147 -27.44 -12.29 -5.03
C ASP A 147 -26.31 -13.18 -4.52
N THR A 148 -25.18 -12.58 -4.13
CA THR A 148 -24.01 -13.30 -3.63
C THR A 148 -24.34 -14.09 -2.37
N LEU A 149 -25.02 -13.45 -1.40
CA LEU A 149 -25.47 -14.11 -0.17
C LEU A 149 -26.50 -15.20 -0.49
N THR A 150 -27.47 -14.91 -1.36
CA THR A 150 -28.49 -15.89 -1.76
C THR A 150 -27.87 -17.13 -2.39
N TYR A 151 -26.96 -16.95 -3.35
CA TYR A 151 -26.27 -18.06 -4.00
C TYR A 151 -25.37 -18.83 -3.03
N PHE A 152 -24.64 -18.13 -2.17
CA PHE A 152 -23.79 -18.76 -1.16
C PHE A 152 -24.60 -19.66 -0.23
N ILE A 153 -25.65 -19.12 0.41
CA ILE A 153 -26.52 -19.86 1.32
C ILE A 153 -27.15 -21.06 0.61
N TYR A 154 -27.67 -20.86 -0.61
CA TYR A 154 -28.29 -21.94 -1.39
C TYR A 154 -27.29 -23.06 -1.73
N MET A 155 -26.06 -22.72 -2.14
CA MET A 155 -25.05 -23.74 -2.47
C MET A 155 -24.61 -24.53 -1.23
N VAL A 156 -24.40 -23.85 -0.11
CA VAL A 156 -23.99 -24.48 1.15
C VAL A 156 -25.09 -25.39 1.69
N LYS A 157 -26.34 -24.90 1.78
CA LYS A 157 -27.47 -25.68 2.32
C LYS A 157 -27.82 -26.91 1.49
N ASN A 158 -27.58 -26.87 0.18
CA ASN A 158 -27.91 -27.97 -0.71
C ASN A 158 -26.70 -28.85 -1.08
N ASN A 159 -25.51 -28.58 -0.51
CA ASN A 159 -24.25 -29.23 -0.83
C ASN A 159 -23.92 -29.26 -2.35
N LYS A 160 -24.44 -28.29 -3.11
CA LYS A 160 -24.28 -28.21 -4.56
C LYS A 160 -23.05 -27.37 -4.91
N SER A 161 -21.86 -27.95 -4.77
CA SER A 161 -20.68 -27.38 -5.44
C SER A 161 -20.76 -27.71 -6.92
N LYS A 162 -20.96 -26.69 -7.79
CA LYS A 162 -20.91 -26.85 -9.25
C LYS A 162 -19.59 -27.47 -9.76
N LEU A 163 -18.58 -27.55 -8.90
CA LEU A 163 -17.25 -28.09 -9.19
C LEU A 163 -17.12 -29.60 -8.95
N ASP A 164 -18.13 -30.23 -8.32
CA ASP A 164 -18.17 -31.68 -8.04
C ASP A 164 -19.01 -32.48 -9.05
N GLN A 165 -19.46 -31.84 -10.14
CA GLN A 165 -20.05 -32.58 -11.25
C GLN A 165 -18.92 -33.37 -11.94
N LYS A 166 -18.68 -34.59 -11.45
CA LYS A 166 -18.09 -35.66 -12.29
C LYS A 166 -18.86 -35.66 -13.61
N PRO A 167 -18.19 -35.73 -14.77
CA PRO A 167 -18.90 -35.97 -16.01
C PRO A 167 -19.67 -37.28 -15.82
N GLU A 168 -20.99 -37.26 -15.96
CA GLU A 168 -21.74 -38.49 -16.10
C GLU A 168 -21.18 -39.18 -17.34
N THR A 169 -20.39 -40.22 -17.10
CA THR A 169 -20.03 -41.17 -18.16
C THR A 169 -21.34 -41.84 -18.53
N VAL A 170 -21.99 -41.29 -19.55
CA VAL A 170 -23.01 -42.00 -20.32
C VAL A 170 -22.29 -43.15 -21.01
N THR A 171 -22.14 -44.26 -20.31
CA THR A 171 -21.93 -45.56 -20.95
C THR A 171 -23.30 -45.99 -21.44
N GLY A 172 -23.53 -45.81 -22.74
CA GLY A 172 -24.53 -46.58 -23.48
C GLY A 172 -24.10 -48.03 -23.65
#